data_AF-A0AAU1VC24-F1
#
_entry.id   AF-A0AAU1VC24-F1
#
_cell.length_a   1.000
_cell.length_b   1.000
_cell.length_c   1.000
_cell.angle_alpha   90.00
_cell.angle_beta   90.00
_cell.angle_gamma   90.00
#
_symmetry.space_group_name_H-M   'P 1'
#
loop_
_entity.id
_entity.type
_entity.pdbx_description
1 polymer ?
#
loop_
_entity_poly.entity_id
_entity_poly.type
_entity_poly.pdbx_seq_one_letter_code
_entity_poly.pdbx_strand_id
1 'polypeptide(L)'
;MDAGSYDNENGGWWETIGAWEPSTIRFPGEGGLGEVMDRIRERGMVPGLWLEPEVVGVRSPIADTLPDEAFFRRDGARVIASGRFHLDLRHPAARAHLDSVVDRLVADFGIGYFKLDSNVDAGSGTSSHPGGAPAHGLLGHNRAFLDWLDGVLDRHPGLVLENCASGGKRSDYALLSRVQLHSTSDQQNLELYAPRFP
;
A
#
# COMPACT_ATOMS: atom_id res chain seq x y z
N MET A 1 -11.19 7.75 -2.96
CA MET A 1 -10.30 8.86 -2.56
C MET A 1 -8.88 8.44 -2.78
N ASP A 2 -8.08 9.30 -3.39
CA ASP A 2 -6.64 9.05 -3.63
C ASP A 2 -5.82 9.42 -2.39
N ALA A 3 -4.50 9.59 -2.53
CA ALA A 3 -3.57 9.80 -1.43
C ALA A 3 -3.92 11.01 -0.55
N GLY A 4 -3.55 10.93 0.74
CA GLY A 4 -3.70 12.02 1.71
C GLY A 4 -4.91 11.93 2.63
N SER A 5 -5.74 10.89 2.57
CA SER A 5 -6.86 10.70 3.52
C SER A 5 -6.43 10.55 4.99
N TYR A 6 -5.14 10.33 5.25
CA TYR A 6 -4.50 10.14 6.55
C TYR A 6 -3.59 11.32 6.96
N ASP A 7 -3.55 12.39 6.15
CA ASP A 7 -2.66 13.54 6.37
C ASP A 7 -3.19 14.49 7.46
N ASN A 8 -2.53 14.49 8.61
CA ASN A 8 -2.76 15.45 9.70
C ASN A 8 -1.72 16.60 9.71
N GLU A 9 -0.84 16.69 8.71
CA GLU A 9 0.27 17.64 8.69
C GLU A 9 0.16 18.67 7.54
N ASN A 10 -0.89 18.56 6.71
CA ASN A 10 -1.14 19.42 5.54
C ASN A 10 0.04 19.39 4.55
N GLY A 11 0.59 18.20 4.32
CA GLY A 11 1.81 17.95 3.54
C GLY A 11 2.83 17.13 4.34
N GLY A 12 3.81 16.51 3.67
CA GLY A 12 4.82 15.70 4.36
C GLY A 12 4.32 14.38 4.94
N TRP A 13 3.05 14.04 4.71
CA TRP A 13 2.37 12.86 5.25
C TRP A 13 3.02 11.52 4.86
N TRP A 14 3.82 11.47 3.78
CA TRP A 14 4.45 10.23 3.33
C TRP A 14 5.44 9.67 4.37
N GLU A 15 5.93 10.49 5.30
CA GLU A 15 6.75 10.03 6.41
C GLU A 15 5.95 9.55 7.62
N THR A 16 4.63 9.70 7.62
CA THR A 16 3.76 9.32 8.76
C THR A 16 2.85 8.12 8.45
N ILE A 17 2.72 7.74 7.17
CA ILE A 17 1.91 6.59 6.73
C ILE A 17 2.35 5.27 7.37
N GLY A 18 1.45 4.30 7.42
CA GLY A 18 1.71 2.98 7.99
C GLY A 18 0.59 2.53 8.90
N ALA A 19 0.05 3.42 9.75
CA ALA A 19 -1.12 3.12 10.57
C ALA A 19 -2.43 3.15 9.75
N TRP A 20 -2.44 3.95 8.69
CA TRP A 20 -3.60 4.15 7.80
C TRP A 20 -4.85 4.56 8.57
N GLU A 21 -4.67 5.44 9.56
CA GLU A 21 -5.77 6.06 10.28
C GLU A 21 -6.27 7.31 9.53
N PRO A 22 -7.59 7.53 9.44
CA PRO A 22 -8.10 8.73 8.82
C PRO A 22 -7.62 10.00 9.51
N SER A 23 -7.39 11.03 8.69
CA SER A 23 -7.04 12.37 9.18
C SER A 23 -8.21 13.00 9.91
N THR A 24 -8.00 13.38 11.17
CA THR A 24 -8.99 14.12 11.96
C THR A 24 -9.04 15.60 11.59
N ILE A 25 -8.05 16.09 10.83
CA ILE A 25 -8.03 17.46 10.30
C ILE A 25 -8.79 17.55 8.97
N ARG A 26 -8.61 16.58 8.08
CA ARG A 26 -9.31 16.54 6.77
C ARG A 26 -10.74 16.07 6.89
N PHE A 27 -11.01 15.20 7.86
CA PHE A 27 -12.35 14.71 8.18
C PHE A 27 -12.69 15.08 9.62
N PRO A 28 -12.97 16.37 9.89
CA PRO A 28 -13.29 16.84 11.23
C PRO A 28 -14.70 16.41 11.65
N GLY A 29 -14.97 16.45 12.95
CA GLY A 29 -16.26 16.11 13.53
C GLY A 29 -16.37 14.64 13.95
N GLU A 30 -17.49 14.30 14.58
CA GLU A 30 -17.68 12.96 15.19
C GLU A 30 -17.81 11.84 14.14
N GLY A 31 -18.36 12.14 12.96
CA GLY A 31 -18.52 11.17 11.88
C GLY A 31 -17.23 10.87 11.10
N GLY A 32 -16.24 11.78 11.17
CA GLY A 32 -14.94 11.64 10.52
C GLY A 32 -15.02 11.19 9.05
N LEU A 33 -14.12 10.28 8.67
CA LEU A 33 -14.14 9.68 7.33
C LEU A 33 -15.41 8.86 7.07
N GLY A 34 -16.02 8.30 8.13
CA GLY A 34 -17.24 7.50 8.06
C GLY A 34 -18.38 8.24 7.38
N GLU A 35 -18.63 9.50 7.75
CA GLU A 35 -19.71 10.29 7.15
C GLU A 35 -19.56 10.45 5.62
N VAL A 36 -18.32 10.60 5.13
CA VAL A 36 -18.04 10.66 3.69
C VAL A 36 -18.36 9.33 3.02
N MET A 37 -17.98 8.22 3.64
CA MET A 37 -18.22 6.88 3.09
C MET A 37 -19.69 6.51 3.10
N ASP A 38 -20.39 6.84 4.19
CA ASP A 38 -21.84 6.67 4.33
C ASP A 38 -22.57 7.43 3.21
N ARG A 39 -22.19 8.70 2.98
CA ARG A 39 -22.76 9.51 1.90
C ARG A 39 -22.51 8.90 0.52
N ILE A 40 -21.34 8.30 0.26
CA ILE A 40 -21.06 7.61 -1.01
C ILE A 40 -22.03 6.43 -1.18
N ARG A 41 -22.23 5.62 -0.13
CA ARG A 41 -23.14 4.45 -0.17
C ARG A 41 -24.61 4.85 -0.29
N GLU A 42 -25.05 5.92 0.39
CA GLU A 42 -26.40 6.50 0.23
C GLU A 42 -26.73 6.85 -1.23
N ARG A 43 -25.71 7.17 -2.03
CA ARG A 43 -25.85 7.49 -3.45
C ARG A 43 -25.71 6.27 -4.36
N GLY A 44 -25.67 5.06 -3.80
CA GLY A 44 -25.55 3.81 -4.53
C GLY A 44 -24.16 3.57 -5.14
N MET A 45 -23.13 4.26 -4.64
CA MET A 45 -21.75 4.10 -5.09
C MET A 45 -20.94 3.25 -4.10
N VAL A 46 -19.85 2.65 -4.58
CA VAL A 46 -18.92 1.88 -3.76
C VAL A 46 -17.78 2.81 -3.29
N PRO A 47 -17.55 2.95 -1.98
CA PRO A 47 -16.41 3.69 -1.47
C PRO A 47 -15.08 3.00 -1.81
N GLY A 48 -14.09 3.80 -2.19
CA GLY A 48 -12.77 3.33 -2.55
C GLY A 48 -11.66 4.19 -1.95
N LEU A 49 -10.51 3.58 -1.64
CA LEU A 49 -9.38 4.26 -0.99
C LEU A 49 -8.04 3.89 -1.64
N TRP A 50 -7.11 4.84 -1.67
CA TRP A 50 -5.71 4.59 -2.01
C TRP A 50 -4.93 4.15 -0.77
N LEU A 51 -4.03 3.17 -0.95
CA LEU A 51 -3.07 2.72 0.05
C LEU A 51 -1.72 2.45 -0.62
N GLU A 52 -0.62 2.62 0.10
CA GLU A 52 0.72 2.17 -0.32
C GLU A 52 1.20 1.12 0.69
N PRO A 53 0.68 -0.12 0.62
CA PRO A 53 0.70 -1.07 1.75
C PRO A 53 2.11 -1.51 2.15
N GLU A 54 3.06 -1.57 1.21
CA GLU A 54 4.38 -2.15 1.44
C GLU A 54 5.33 -1.24 2.24
N VAL A 55 4.90 -0.03 2.61
CA VAL A 55 5.76 0.97 3.26
C VAL A 55 5.21 1.50 4.58
N VAL A 56 6.13 1.91 5.44
CA VAL A 56 5.85 2.62 6.70
C VAL A 56 6.75 3.85 6.76
N GLY A 57 6.17 5.02 6.96
CA GLY A 57 6.91 6.26 7.10
C GLY A 57 7.83 6.26 8.32
N VAL A 58 8.98 6.93 8.22
CA VAL A 58 9.98 6.94 9.31
C VAL A 58 9.50 7.64 10.59
N ARG A 59 8.45 8.47 10.51
CA ARG A 59 7.78 9.13 11.64
C ARG A 59 6.46 8.45 12.02
N SER A 60 6.13 7.32 11.40
CA SER A 60 4.93 6.57 11.74
C SER A 60 5.12 5.83 13.07
N PRO A 61 4.14 5.80 13.98
CA PRO A 61 4.23 5.00 15.20
C PRO A 61 4.43 3.51 14.90
N ILE A 62 3.95 3.05 13.74
CA ILE A 62 4.11 1.65 13.31
C ILE A 62 5.59 1.25 13.21
N ALA A 63 6.47 2.18 12.86
CA ALA A 63 7.90 1.94 12.76
C ALA A 63 8.50 1.43 14.09
N ASP A 64 7.97 1.88 15.22
CA ASP A 64 8.45 1.50 16.56
C ASP A 64 7.69 0.30 17.15
N THR A 65 6.51 -0.04 16.62
CA THR A 65 5.70 -1.17 17.11
C THR A 65 6.08 -2.52 16.50
N LEU A 66 6.55 -2.53 15.24
CA LEU A 66 6.90 -3.76 14.54
C LEU A 66 8.37 -4.13 14.81
N PRO A 67 8.69 -5.43 14.92
CA PRO A 67 10.08 -5.87 15.09
C PRO A 67 10.91 -5.49 13.86
N ASP A 68 12.22 -5.30 14.03
CA ASP A 68 13.12 -4.91 12.93
C ASP A 68 13.05 -5.87 11.74
N GLU A 69 12.88 -7.17 11.99
CA GLU A 69 12.77 -8.23 10.99
C GLU A 69 11.49 -8.15 10.16
N ALA A 70 10.49 -7.35 10.58
CA ALA A 70 9.32 -7.03 9.79
C ALA A 70 9.59 -5.96 8.71
N PHE A 71 10.82 -5.43 8.64
CA PHE A 71 11.26 -4.47 7.63
C PHE A 71 12.40 -5.05 6.79
N PHE A 72 12.55 -4.51 5.58
CA PHE A 72 13.74 -4.77 4.79
C PHE A 72 14.97 -4.28 5.54
N ARG A 73 15.96 -5.15 5.67
CA ARG A 73 17.25 -4.86 6.27
C ARG A 73 18.40 -5.21 5.32
N ARG A 74 19.49 -4.45 5.42
CA ARG A 74 20.80 -4.73 4.82
C ARG A 74 21.89 -4.34 5.83
N ASP A 75 22.87 -5.22 6.00
CA ASP A 75 23.99 -5.03 6.92
C ASP A 75 23.55 -4.63 8.35
N GLY A 76 22.45 -5.24 8.82
CA GLY A 76 21.89 -5.03 10.16
C GLY A 76 20.98 -3.81 10.30
N ALA A 77 20.95 -2.89 9.32
CA ALA A 77 20.13 -1.68 9.35
C ALA A 77 18.88 -1.80 8.48
N ARG A 78 17.79 -1.14 8.87
CA ARG A 78 16.56 -1.03 8.07
C ARG A 78 16.85 -0.21 6.79
N VAL A 79 16.25 -0.62 5.68
CA VAL A 79 16.35 0.09 4.39
C VAL A 79 15.33 1.21 4.38
N ILE A 80 15.80 2.43 4.11
CA ILE A 80 14.97 3.63 3.95
C ILE A 80 15.11 4.13 2.51
N ALA A 81 13.98 4.45 1.89
CA ALA A 81 13.94 5.17 0.62
C ALA A 81 12.80 6.20 0.67
N SER A 82 13.10 7.43 0.26
CA SER A 82 12.14 8.54 0.23
C SER A 82 11.34 8.71 1.53
N GLY A 83 12.02 8.68 2.67
CA GLY A 83 11.43 8.89 4.00
C GLY A 83 10.57 7.74 4.53
N ARG A 84 10.66 6.55 3.93
CA ARG A 84 9.85 5.37 4.28
C ARG A 84 10.70 4.11 4.41
N PHE A 85 10.37 3.28 5.38
CA PHE A 85 10.82 1.89 5.48
C PHE A 85 9.98 1.00 4.56
N HIS A 86 10.58 -0.06 4.03
CA HIS A 86 9.86 -1.10 3.32
C HIS A 86 9.56 -2.26 4.27
N LEU A 87 8.32 -2.74 4.30
CA LEU A 87 7.93 -3.92 5.06
C LEU A 87 8.50 -5.19 4.40
N ASP A 88 8.89 -6.16 5.22
CA ASP A 88 9.21 -7.51 4.77
C ASP A 88 8.01 -8.43 4.99
N LEU A 89 7.16 -8.58 3.97
CA LEU A 89 5.99 -9.46 4.04
C LEU A 89 6.33 -10.94 4.16
N ARG A 90 7.61 -11.35 4.16
CA ARG A 90 7.98 -12.70 4.60
C ARG A 90 7.77 -12.88 6.11
N HIS A 91 7.84 -11.79 6.88
CA HIS A 91 7.64 -11.80 8.32
C HIS A 91 6.15 -11.72 8.69
N PRO A 92 5.65 -12.59 9.59
CA PRO A 92 4.23 -12.64 9.94
C PRO A 92 3.70 -11.35 10.58
N ALA A 93 4.51 -10.62 11.35
CA ALA A 93 4.07 -9.36 11.96
C ALA A 93 3.77 -8.26 10.91
N ALA A 94 4.50 -8.23 9.79
CA ALA A 94 4.23 -7.29 8.72
C ALA A 94 2.89 -7.60 8.03
N ARG A 95 2.62 -8.89 7.75
CA ARG A 95 1.34 -9.32 7.17
C ARG A 95 0.17 -9.07 8.12
N ALA A 96 0.30 -9.43 9.40
CA ALA A 96 -0.74 -9.20 10.40
C ALA A 96 -1.09 -7.71 10.56
N HIS A 97 -0.10 -6.83 10.46
CA HIS A 97 -0.33 -5.38 10.43
C HIS A 97 -1.17 -4.96 9.23
N LEU A 98 -0.80 -5.39 8.02
CA LEU A 98 -1.57 -5.07 6.80
C LEU A 98 -2.96 -5.70 6.79
N ASP A 99 -3.10 -6.92 7.29
CA ASP A 99 -4.40 -7.58 7.46
C ASP A 99 -5.29 -6.74 8.37
N SER A 100 -4.80 -6.31 9.53
CA SER A 100 -5.53 -5.44 10.45
C SER A 100 -5.95 -4.13 9.79
N VAL A 101 -5.08 -3.50 9.01
CA VAL A 101 -5.39 -2.27 8.26
C VAL A 101 -6.52 -2.50 7.27
N VAL A 102 -6.39 -3.51 6.39
CA VAL A 102 -7.39 -3.79 5.36
C VAL A 102 -8.71 -4.19 5.98
N ASP A 103 -8.70 -5.12 6.94
CA ASP A 103 -9.90 -5.64 7.58
C ASP A 103 -10.66 -4.52 8.30
N ARG A 104 -9.95 -3.65 9.03
CA ARG A 104 -10.52 -2.46 9.68
C ARG A 104 -11.12 -1.48 8.67
N LEU A 105 -10.39 -1.17 7.60
CA LEU A 105 -10.87 -0.23 6.58
C LEU A 105 -12.12 -0.75 5.86
N VAL A 106 -12.18 -2.05 5.55
CA VAL A 106 -13.37 -2.66 4.96
C VAL A 106 -14.52 -2.70 5.95
N ALA A 107 -14.29 -3.14 7.18
CA ALA A 107 -15.34 -3.31 8.19
C ALA A 107 -15.95 -1.98 8.64
N ASP A 108 -15.10 -1.00 8.97
CA ASP A 108 -15.53 0.25 9.61
C ASP A 108 -16.04 1.27 8.60
N PHE A 109 -15.50 1.27 7.38
CA PHE A 109 -15.79 2.29 6.37
C PHE A 109 -16.52 1.74 5.13
N GLY A 110 -16.77 0.42 5.06
CA GLY A 110 -17.44 -0.21 3.93
C GLY A 110 -16.67 -0.02 2.62
N ILE A 111 -15.33 0.00 2.68
CA ILE A 111 -14.47 0.12 1.49
C ILE A 111 -14.65 -1.14 0.63
N GLY A 112 -15.02 -0.95 -0.63
CA GLY A 112 -15.15 -2.02 -1.62
C GLY A 112 -14.13 -1.95 -2.75
N TYR A 113 -13.22 -0.97 -2.71
CA TYR A 113 -12.14 -0.82 -3.68
C TYR A 113 -10.87 -0.28 -3.02
N PHE A 114 -9.72 -0.89 -3.32
CA PHE A 114 -8.42 -0.31 -3.03
C PHE A 114 -7.58 -0.09 -4.28
N LYS A 115 -6.99 1.10 -4.38
CA LYS A 115 -5.83 1.35 -5.25
C LYS A 115 -4.57 1.13 -4.44
N LEU A 116 -3.87 0.03 -4.71
CA LEU A 116 -2.64 -0.36 -4.02
C LEU A 116 -1.46 0.16 -4.82
N ASP A 117 -0.82 1.20 -4.31
CA ASP A 117 0.31 1.87 -4.94
C ASP A 117 1.64 1.38 -4.38
N SER A 118 2.71 1.67 -5.12
CA SER A 118 4.08 1.27 -4.80
C SER A 118 5.04 2.31 -5.40
N ASN A 119 5.36 3.36 -4.64
CA ASN A 119 6.16 4.51 -5.09
C ASN A 119 7.59 4.53 -4.52
N VAL A 120 7.99 3.47 -3.81
CA VAL A 120 9.33 3.34 -3.23
C VAL A 120 10.09 2.20 -3.91
N ASP A 121 11.32 2.47 -4.33
CA ASP A 121 12.23 1.46 -4.84
C ASP A 121 13.01 0.83 -3.67
N ALA A 122 12.81 -0.46 -3.43
CA ALA A 122 13.52 -1.23 -2.41
C ALA A 122 15.00 -1.52 -2.77
N GLY A 123 15.43 -1.12 -3.97
CA GLY A 123 16.74 -1.37 -4.53
C GLY A 123 17.03 -2.88 -4.65
N SER A 124 18.20 -3.30 -4.18
CA SER A 124 18.63 -4.70 -4.26
C SER A 124 17.78 -5.70 -3.45
N GLY A 125 16.89 -5.24 -2.57
CA GLY A 125 16.15 -6.09 -1.64
C GLY A 125 16.72 -6.12 -0.23
N THR A 126 16.50 -7.24 0.47
CA THR A 126 16.84 -7.42 1.89
C THR A 126 17.59 -8.72 2.17
N SER A 127 18.52 -8.67 3.13
CA SER A 127 19.20 -9.83 3.68
C SER A 127 19.12 -9.82 5.21
N SER A 128 18.93 -11.00 5.80
CA SER A 128 18.82 -11.17 7.26
C SER A 128 20.18 -11.16 7.97
N HIS A 129 21.29 -11.20 7.23
CA HIS A 129 22.64 -11.17 7.77
C HIS A 129 23.61 -10.52 6.77
N PRO A 130 24.76 -9.99 7.25
CA PRO A 130 25.83 -9.49 6.39
C PRO A 130 26.28 -10.55 5.37
N GLY A 131 26.56 -10.12 4.15
CA GLY A 131 26.99 -11.00 3.05
C GLY A 131 25.90 -11.91 2.45
N GLY A 132 24.66 -11.86 2.94
CA GLY A 132 23.52 -12.56 2.31
C GLY A 132 23.11 -11.90 0.99
N ALA A 133 22.48 -12.65 0.08
CA ALA A 133 22.05 -12.17 -1.24
C ALA A 133 20.70 -11.41 -1.15
N PRO A 134 20.67 -10.06 -1.23
CA PRO A 134 19.44 -9.31 -0.95
C PRO A 134 18.31 -9.56 -1.97
N ALA A 135 18.69 -9.91 -3.20
CA ALA A 135 17.75 -10.25 -4.27
C ALA A 135 16.91 -11.49 -3.95
N HIS A 136 17.44 -12.45 -3.17
CA HIS A 136 16.65 -13.59 -2.71
C HIS A 136 15.56 -13.16 -1.73
N GLY A 137 15.86 -12.19 -0.86
CA GLY A 137 14.87 -11.60 0.03
C GLY A 137 13.80 -10.82 -0.72
N LEU A 138 14.19 -10.06 -1.75
CA LEU A 138 13.24 -9.37 -2.63
C LEU A 138 12.30 -10.35 -3.35
N LEU A 139 12.83 -11.45 -3.89
CA LEU A 139 12.00 -12.48 -4.52
C LEU A 139 11.02 -13.10 -3.52
N GLY A 140 11.49 -13.42 -2.31
CA GLY A 140 10.64 -13.96 -1.27
C GLY A 140 9.55 -12.99 -0.82
N HIS A 141 9.88 -11.69 -0.71
CA HIS A 141 8.92 -10.64 -0.41
C HIS A 141 7.84 -10.55 -1.50
N ASN A 142 8.23 -10.51 -2.77
CA ASN A 142 7.27 -10.44 -3.88
C ASN A 142 6.30 -11.62 -3.87
N ARG A 143 6.77 -12.83 -3.60
CA ARG A 143 5.90 -14.01 -3.43
C ARG A 143 4.94 -13.85 -2.25
N ALA A 144 5.46 -13.40 -1.11
CA ALA A 144 4.63 -13.17 0.07
C ALA A 144 3.61 -12.03 -0.11
N PHE A 145 3.91 -11.01 -0.92
CA PHE A 145 2.95 -9.98 -1.31
C PHE A 145 1.82 -10.56 -2.16
N LEU A 146 2.15 -11.40 -3.14
CA LEU A 146 1.15 -12.11 -3.95
C LEU A 146 0.25 -13.00 -3.07
N ASP A 147 0.83 -13.79 -2.16
CA ASP A 147 0.08 -14.62 -1.21
C ASP A 147 -0.80 -13.78 -0.28
N TRP A 148 -0.32 -12.58 0.11
CA TRP A 148 -1.11 -11.64 0.92
C TRP A 148 -2.30 -11.07 0.15
N LEU A 149 -2.15 -10.73 -1.14
CA LEU A 149 -3.25 -10.30 -2.00
C LEU A 149 -4.32 -11.39 -2.10
N ASP A 150 -3.90 -12.64 -2.32
CA ASP A 150 -4.79 -13.80 -2.40
C ASP A 150 -5.57 -13.94 -1.07
N GLY A 151 -4.87 -13.85 0.07
CA GLY A 151 -5.50 -13.89 1.39
C GLY A 151 -6.46 -12.73 1.70
N VAL A 152 -6.19 -11.53 1.17
CA VAL A 152 -7.11 -10.38 1.29
C VAL A 152 -8.40 -10.65 0.52
N LEU A 153 -8.31 -11.16 -0.70
CA LEU A 153 -9.48 -11.48 -1.53
C LEU A 153 -10.27 -12.67 -0.97
N ASP A 154 -9.61 -13.64 -0.33
CA ASP A 154 -10.30 -14.72 0.38
C ASP A 154 -11.14 -14.20 1.57
N ARG A 155 -10.62 -13.24 2.34
CA ARG A 155 -11.35 -12.63 3.46
C ARG A 155 -12.43 -11.65 2.99
N HIS A 156 -12.19 -10.95 1.88
CA HIS A 156 -13.07 -9.91 1.34
C HIS A 156 -13.39 -10.18 -0.14
N PRO A 157 -14.20 -11.20 -0.48
CA PRO A 157 -14.41 -11.64 -1.86
C PRO A 157 -15.12 -10.62 -2.77
N GLY A 158 -15.76 -9.61 -2.19
CA GLY A 158 -16.37 -8.49 -2.93
C GLY A 158 -15.43 -7.30 -3.17
N LEU A 159 -14.21 -7.34 -2.64
CA LEU A 159 -13.24 -6.25 -2.73
C LEU A 159 -12.58 -6.23 -4.10
N VAL A 160 -12.49 -5.04 -4.70
CA VAL A 160 -11.74 -4.81 -5.94
C VAL A 160 -10.36 -4.24 -5.61
N LEU A 161 -9.31 -4.90 -6.07
CA LEU A 161 -7.94 -4.42 -5.94
C LEU A 161 -7.44 -3.90 -7.29
N GLU A 162 -6.88 -2.69 -7.28
CA GLU A 162 -6.16 -2.10 -8.39
C GLU A 162 -4.66 -2.04 -8.09
N ASN A 163 -3.84 -2.64 -8.97
CA ASN A 163 -2.38 -2.52 -8.90
C ASN A 163 -1.93 -1.18 -9.47
N CYS A 164 -1.11 -0.44 -8.72
CA CYS A 164 -0.45 0.79 -9.12
C CYS A 164 1.00 0.80 -8.62
N ALA A 165 1.90 1.37 -9.40
CA ALA A 165 3.28 1.64 -9.00
C ALA A 165 3.77 2.84 -9.81
N SER A 166 3.45 4.06 -9.33
CA SER A 166 3.59 5.29 -10.15
C SER A 166 3.04 5.09 -11.58
N GLY A 167 1.80 4.62 -11.67
CA GLY A 167 1.24 4.03 -12.88
C GLY A 167 1.67 2.57 -13.07
N GLY A 168 2.21 2.24 -14.23
CA GLY A 168 2.45 0.86 -14.67
C GLY A 168 3.84 0.27 -14.36
N LYS A 169 4.59 0.75 -13.35
CA LYS A 169 5.96 0.23 -13.15
C LYS A 169 6.02 -1.23 -12.65
N ARG A 170 4.88 -1.77 -12.19
CA ARG A 170 4.71 -3.16 -11.76
C ARG A 170 3.64 -3.89 -12.58
N SER A 171 3.63 -3.68 -13.90
CA SER A 171 2.78 -4.42 -14.86
C SER A 171 3.36 -5.79 -15.21
N ASP A 172 3.57 -6.66 -14.23
CA ASP A 172 4.00 -8.04 -14.47
C ASP A 172 2.85 -9.05 -14.40
N TYR A 173 3.03 -10.20 -15.06
CA TYR A 173 1.98 -11.23 -15.13
C TYR A 173 1.59 -11.80 -13.77
N ALA A 174 2.48 -11.82 -12.78
CA ALA A 174 2.15 -12.38 -11.48
C ALA A 174 1.15 -11.48 -10.75
N LEU A 175 1.36 -10.16 -10.74
CA LEU A 175 0.40 -9.21 -10.19
C LEU A 175 -0.88 -9.14 -11.02
N LEU A 176 -0.77 -9.00 -12.35
CA LEU A 176 -1.94 -8.87 -13.24
C LEU A 176 -2.84 -10.11 -13.23
N SER A 177 -2.33 -11.27 -12.82
CA SER A 177 -3.15 -12.48 -12.65
C SER A 177 -4.00 -12.50 -11.36
N ARG A 178 -3.78 -11.57 -10.43
CA ARG A 178 -4.41 -11.55 -9.09
C ARG A 178 -5.31 -10.35 -8.84
N VAL A 179 -4.96 -9.20 -9.40
CA VAL A 179 -5.74 -7.97 -9.24
C VAL A 179 -6.75 -7.79 -10.36
N GLN A 180 -7.87 -7.14 -10.08
CA GLN A 180 -8.95 -6.95 -11.05
C GLN A 180 -8.71 -5.74 -11.94
N LEU A 181 -7.96 -4.75 -11.46
CA LEU A 181 -7.66 -3.51 -12.17
C LEU A 181 -6.17 -3.18 -12.12
N HIS A 182 -5.73 -2.34 -13.06
CA HIS A 182 -4.35 -1.87 -13.11
C HIS A 182 -4.25 -0.44 -13.62
N SER A 183 -3.57 0.41 -12.85
CA SER A 183 -3.17 1.75 -13.27
C SER A 183 -2.04 1.63 -14.30
N THR A 184 -2.34 1.93 -15.57
CA THR A 184 -1.43 1.70 -16.70
C THR A 184 -0.35 2.78 -16.86
N SER A 185 -0.59 4.02 -16.42
CA SER A 185 0.41 5.11 -16.45
C SER A 185 -0.05 6.31 -15.62
N ASP A 186 0.90 7.03 -15.01
CA ASP A 186 0.64 8.37 -14.43
C ASP A 186 0.53 9.47 -15.50
N GLN A 187 0.97 9.21 -16.74
CA GLN A 187 0.78 10.12 -17.86
C GLN A 187 -0.70 10.15 -18.24
N GLN A 188 -1.35 11.31 -18.14
CA GLN A 188 -2.78 11.47 -18.43
C GLN A 188 -3.08 12.09 -19.81
N ASN A 189 -2.05 12.57 -20.52
CA ASN A 189 -2.22 13.12 -21.86
C ASN A 189 -2.48 12.00 -22.87
N LEU A 190 -3.72 11.96 -23.38
CA LEU A 190 -4.18 10.99 -24.38
C LEU A 190 -3.30 10.98 -25.64
N GLU A 191 -2.79 12.14 -26.06
CA GLU A 191 -1.95 12.25 -27.27
C GLU A 191 -0.55 11.64 -27.10
N LEU A 192 -0.13 11.42 -25.86
CA LEU A 192 1.15 10.83 -25.48
C LEU A 192 1.00 9.41 -24.91
N TYR A 193 -0.24 8.90 -24.84
CA TYR A 193 -0.56 7.65 -24.15
C TYR A 193 -0.28 6.41 -25.00
N ALA A 194 -0.69 6.44 -26.27
CA ALA A 194 -0.38 5.40 -27.23
C ALA A 194 0.97 5.68 -27.90
N PRO A 195 1.84 4.68 -28.09
CA PRO A 195 2.97 4.85 -28.98
C PRO A 195 2.45 5.23 -30.37
N ARG A 196 2.83 6.40 -30.86
CA ARG A 196 2.57 6.77 -32.25
C ARG A 196 3.41 5.84 -33.12
N PHE A 197 2.78 4.86 -33.75
CA PHE A 197 3.45 4.11 -34.81
C PHE A 197 3.68 5.07 -35.98
N PRO A 198 4.93 5.18 -36.48
CA PRO A 198 5.23 5.98 -37.66
C PRO A 198 4.56 5.43 -38.92
#